data_AF-A0A9E2VD18-F1
#
_entry.id   AF-A0A9E2VD18-F1
#
_cell.length_a   1.000
_cell.length_b   1.000
_cell.length_c   1.000
_cell.angle_alpha   90.00
_cell.angle_beta   90.00
_cell.angle_gamma   90.00
#
_symmetry.space_group_name_H-M   'P 1'
#
loop_
_entity.id
_entity.type
_entity.pdbx_description
1 polymer ?
#
loop_
_entity_poly.entity_id
_entity_poly.type
_entity_poly.pdbx_seq_one_letter_code
_entity_poly.pdbx_strand_id
1 'polypeptide(L)' 'MRNQIIHKITVDDIQTVALGEIGRELTNDEIKAIEDKIVKRINWYEAISETINEHIESDVDFDLQS' A
#
# COMPACT_ATOMS: atom_id res chain seq x y z
N MET A 1 8.30 3.16 18.03
CA MET A 1 9.07 2.98 16.78
C MET A 1 8.49 3.95 15.77
N ARG A 2 9.28 4.90 15.27
CA ARG A 2 8.83 5.85 14.23
C ARG A 2 9.61 5.54 12.95
N ASN A 3 8.98 5.67 11.79
CA ASN A 3 9.56 5.44 10.46
C ASN A 3 9.92 3.98 10.10
N GLN A 4 9.27 3.00 10.72
CA GLN A 4 9.40 1.62 10.26
C GLN A 4 8.64 1.44 8.94
N ILE A 5 9.31 0.90 7.92
CA ILE A 5 8.68 0.53 6.65
C ILE A 5 8.06 -0.86 6.84
N ILE A 6 6.72 -0.94 6.80
CA ILE A 6 5.98 -2.21 6.89
C ILE A 6 5.91 -2.87 5.51
N HIS A 7 5.66 -2.08 4.46
CA HIS A 7 5.62 -2.54 3.07
C HIS A 7 6.15 -1.45 2.14
N LYS A 8 6.80 -1.84 1.04
CA LYS A 8 7.31 -0.92 0.01
C LYS A 8 7.13 -1.53 -1.38
N ILE A 9 6.90 -0.67 -2.36
CA ILE A 9 6.99 -0.99 -3.78
C ILE A 9 8.28 -0.33 -4.29
N THR A 10 9.07 -1.08 -5.03
CA THR A 10 10.36 -0.65 -5.58
C THR A 10 10.32 -0.60 -7.10
N VAL A 11 11.34 0.02 -7.70
CA VAL A 11 11.52 0.01 -9.16
C VAL A 11 11.70 -1.44 -9.66
N ASP A 12 12.36 -2.32 -8.91
CA ASP A 12 12.55 -3.72 -9.29
C ASP A 12 11.20 -4.47 -9.35
N ASP A 13 10.27 -4.17 -8.45
CA ASP A 13 8.91 -4.72 -8.49
C ASP A 13 8.18 -4.26 -9.77
N ILE A 14 8.30 -2.96 -10.09
CA ILE A 14 7.73 -2.38 -11.31
C ILE A 14 8.32 -3.06 -12.56
N GLN A 15 9.65 -3.26 -12.61
CA GLN A 15 10.31 -3.90 -13.74
C GLN A 15 9.95 -5.38 -13.87
N THR A 16 9.84 -6.08 -12.74
CA THR A 16 9.41 -7.48 -12.72
C THR A 16 8.02 -7.63 -13.34
N VAL A 17 7.08 -6.75 -12.98
CA VAL A 17 5.74 -6.73 -13.57
C VAL A 17 5.80 -6.33 -15.04
N ALA A 18 6.59 -5.32 -15.41
CA ALA A 18 6.71 -4.91 -16.82
C ALA A 18 7.26 -6.03 -17.72
N LEU A 19 8.28 -6.75 -17.27
CA LEU A 19 8.81 -7.91 -17.97
C LEU A 19 7.76 -9.01 -18.14
N GLY A 20 6.93 -9.25 -17.13
CA GLY A 20 5.84 -10.24 -17.19
C GLY A 20 4.67 -9.84 -18.10
N GLU A 21 4.25 -8.57 -18.05
CA GLU A 21 3.03 -8.11 -18.72
C GLU A 21 3.28 -7.64 -20.15
N ILE A 22 4.40 -6.96 -20.41
CA ILE A 22 4.70 -6.34 -21.72
C ILE A 22 6.02 -6.83 -22.34
N GLY A 23 6.72 -7.76 -21.70
CA GLY A 23 7.90 -8.42 -22.26
C GLY A 23 9.16 -7.55 -22.36
N ARG A 24 9.19 -6.40 -21.69
CA ARG A 24 10.37 -5.52 -21.63
C ARG A 24 10.38 -4.69 -20.35
N GLU A 25 11.57 -4.16 -20.03
CA GLU A 25 11.72 -3.15 -19.00
C GLU A 25 11.13 -1.79 -19.44
N LEU A 26 10.66 -1.03 -18.46
CA LEU A 26 10.26 0.35 -18.60
C LEU A 26 11.48 1.28 -18.55
N THR A 27 11.42 2.35 -19.31
CA THR A 27 12.36 3.47 -19.19
C THR A 27 12.09 4.28 -17.92
N ASN A 28 13.06 5.09 -17.49
CA ASN A 28 12.90 5.95 -16.31
C ASN A 28 11.73 6.94 -16.46
N ASP A 29 11.47 7.45 -17.67
CA ASP A 29 10.36 8.37 -17.92
C ASP A 29 9.01 7.66 -17.85
N GLU A 30 8.94 6.41 -18.33
CA GLU A 30 7.75 5.57 -18.19
C GLU A 30 7.47 5.21 -16.73
N ILE A 31 8.50 4.87 -15.95
CA ILE A 31 8.39 4.61 -14.51
C ILE A 31 7.81 5.82 -13.80
N LYS A 32 8.39 7.01 -13.99
CA LYS A 32 7.89 8.26 -13.41
C LYS A 32 6.43 8.54 -13.79
N ALA A 33 6.04 8.23 -15.03
CA ALA A 33 4.67 8.42 -15.50
C ALA A 33 3.64 7.49 -14.83
N ILE A 34 4.08 6.39 -14.20
CA ILE A 34 3.20 5.42 -13.53
C ILE A 34 3.33 5.43 -12.01
N GLU A 35 4.43 5.90 -11.42
CA GLU A 35 4.64 5.98 -9.96
C GLU A 35 3.45 6.65 -9.26
N ASP A 36 3.07 7.86 -9.70
CA ASP A 36 1.94 8.60 -9.13
C ASP A 36 0.60 7.85 -9.30
N LYS A 37 0.46 7.06 -10.36
CA LYS A 37 -0.76 6.29 -10.63
C LYS A 37 -0.85 5.05 -9.75
N ILE A 38 0.29 4.42 -9.45
CA ILE A 38 0.37 3.27 -8.54
C ILE A 38 -0.06 3.71 -7.13
N VAL A 39 0.51 4.79 -6.62
CA VAL A 39 0.19 5.30 -5.27
C VAL A 39 -1.30 5.63 -5.14
N LYS A 40 -1.90 6.26 -6.15
CA LYS A 40 -3.35 6.59 -6.15
C LYS A 40 -4.27 5.36 -6.24
N ARG A 41 -3.78 4.23 -6.74
CA ARG A 41 -4.54 2.97 -6.81
C ARG A 41 -4.48 2.17 -5.51
N ILE A 42 -3.50 2.44 -4.66
CA ILE A 42 -3.36 1.78 -3.36
C ILE A 42 -4.13 2.61 -2.34
N ASN A 43 -5.31 2.13 -1.92
CA ASN A 43 -6.08 2.78 -0.86
C ASN A 43 -5.48 2.47 0.53
N TRP A 44 -4.21 2.83 0.73
CA TRP A 44 -3.44 2.48 1.93
C TRP A 44 -4.06 3.04 3.21
N TYR A 45 -4.69 4.22 3.11
CA TYR A 45 -5.31 4.85 4.27
C TYR A 45 -6.54 4.05 4.71
N GLU A 46 -7.45 3.74 3.78
CA GLU A 46 -8.65 2.96 4.07
C GLU A 46 -8.28 1.60 4.65
N ALA A 47 -7.38 0.87 4.00
CA ALA A 47 -6.93 -0.44 4.46
C ALA A 47 -6.36 -0.41 5.89
N ILE A 48 -5.59 0.62 6.26
CA ILE A 48 -5.09 0.78 7.62
C ILE A 48 -6.24 1.11 8.59
N SER A 49 -7.12 2.05 8.22
CA SER A 49 -8.22 2.47 9.10
C SER A 49 -9.23 1.35 9.36
N GLU A 50 -9.60 0.57 8.34
CA GLU A 50 -10.50 -0.56 8.48
C GLU A 50 -9.87 -1.65 9.35
N THR A 51 -8.60 -1.99 9.12
CA THR A 51 -7.89 -2.98 9.95
C THR A 51 -7.82 -2.56 11.41
N ILE A 52 -7.59 -1.27 11.69
CA ILE A 52 -7.62 -0.72 13.05
C ILE A 52 -9.01 -0.90 13.67
N ASN A 53 -10.08 -0.53 12.96
CA ASN A 53 -11.44 -0.62 13.50
C ASN A 53 -11.86 -2.08 13.74
N GLU A 54 -11.53 -2.98 12.82
CA GLU A 54 -11.81 -4.41 12.96
C GLU A 54 -11.12 -5.03 14.19
N HIS A 55 -9.86 -4.69 14.44
CA HIS A 55 -9.01 -5.39 15.40
C HIS A 55 -8.77 -4.66 16.71
N ILE A 56 -9.13 -3.37 16.80
CA ILE A 56 -8.89 -2.53 17.99
C ILE A 56 -10.19 -1.90 18.50
N GLU A 57 -11.11 -1.44 17.63
CA GLU A 57 -12.36 -0.82 18.10
C GLU A 57 -13.37 -1.84 18.68
N SER A 58 -13.22 -3.14 18.40
CA SER A 58 -14.05 -4.18 19.04
C SER A 58 -13.72 -4.41 20.52
N ASP A 59 -12.62 -3.86 21.05
CA ASP A 59 -12.22 -3.97 22.46
C ASP A 59 -12.75 -2.82 23.34
N VAL A 60 -13.42 -1.80 22.77
CA VAL A 60 -13.81 -0.57 23.52
C VAL A 60 -15.23 -0.63 24.09
N ASP A 61 -16.02 -1.67 23.77
CA ASP A 61 -17.46 -1.72 24.10
C ASP A 61 -17.85 -2.51 25.37
N PHE A 62 -16.90 -3.04 26.16
CA PHE A 62 -17.23 -3.85 27.35
C PHE A 62 -17.18 -3.12 28.71
N ASP A 63 -16.80 -1.84 28.76
CA ASP A 63 -16.63 -1.10 30.04
C ASP A 63 -17.66 0.00 30.31
N LEU A 64 -18.71 0.15 29.49
CA LEU A 64 -19.75 1.19 29.67
C LEU A 64 -21.19 0.65 29.81
N GLN A 65 -21.36 -0.55 30.35
CA GLN A 65 -22.65 -0.94 30.95
C GLN A 65 -22.51 -0.94 32.49
N SER A 66 -22.58 0.26 33.06
CA SER A 66 -22.92 0.51 34.46
C SER A 66 -24.41 0.33 34.70
#